data_AF-A0A3C0R2U9-F1
#
_entry.id   AF-A0A3C0R2U9-F1
#
_cell.length_a   1.000
_cell.length_b   1.000
_cell.length_c   1.000
_cell.angle_alpha   90.00
_cell.angle_beta   90.00
_cell.angle_gamma   90.00
#
_symmetry.space_group_name_H-M   'P 1'
#
loop_
_entity.id
_entity.type
_entity.pdbx_description
1 polymer ?
#
loop_
_entity_poly.entity_id
_entity_poly.type
_entity_poly.pdbx_seq_one_letter_code
_entity_poly.pdbx_strand_id
1 'polypeptide(L)'
;EQLAQLVSLGGWLRGTEALTALVLQNYSNQKAELLRQPALLDHFEKRLAGMSDDIRTNRMVVRMREGIEKIRPLVASEDTQISQKKVKEISIVSEELLKGLGR
;
A
#
# COMPACT_ATOMS: atom_id res chain seq x y z
N GLU A 1 -12.87 -0.74 -17.28
CA GLU A 1 -11.75 0.01 -16.66
C GLU A 1 -11.48 -0.31 -15.19
N GLN A 2 -12.48 -0.66 -14.37
CA GLN A 2 -12.30 -0.92 -12.93
C GLN A 2 -11.31 -2.06 -12.62
N LEU A 3 -11.32 -3.14 -13.42
CA LEU A 3 -10.34 -4.23 -13.29
C LEU A 3 -8.89 -3.72 -13.45
N ALA A 4 -8.64 -2.84 -14.42
CA ALA A 4 -7.30 -2.28 -14.62
C ALA A 4 -6.84 -1.45 -13.40
N GLN A 5 -7.77 -0.85 -12.66
CA GLN A 5 -7.46 -0.13 -11.41
C GLN A 5 -7.09 -1.10 -10.28
N LEU A 6 -7.82 -2.20 -10.14
CA LEU A 6 -7.49 -3.24 -9.17
C LEU A 6 -6.14 -3.91 -9.49
N VAL A 7 -5.86 -4.16 -10.77
CA VAL A 7 -4.55 -4.66 -11.24
C VAL A 7 -3.44 -3.66 -10.92
N SER A 8 -3.66 -2.36 -11.17
CA SER A 8 -2.69 -1.31 -10.88
C SER A 8 -2.39 -1.20 -9.38
N LEU A 9 -3.43 -1.28 -8.55
CA LEU A 9 -3.29 -1.30 -7.08
C LEU A 9 -2.53 -2.55 -6.61
N GLY A 10 -2.86 -3.72 -7.13
CA GLY A 10 -2.14 -4.96 -6.82
C GLY A 10 -0.66 -4.90 -7.22
N GLY A 11 -0.36 -4.32 -8.38
CA GLY A 11 1.01 -4.08 -8.85
C GLY A 11 1.78 -3.13 -7.92
N TRP A 12 1.15 -2.02 -7.52
CA TRP A 12 1.75 -1.09 -6.55
C TRP A 12 2.00 -1.76 -5.19
N LEU A 13 1.07 -2.55 -4.69
CA LEU A 13 1.20 -3.26 -3.42
C LEU A 13 2.37 -4.26 -3.46
N ARG A 14 2.48 -5.02 -4.56
CA ARG A 14 3.59 -5.96 -4.76
C ARG A 14 4.94 -5.27 -4.91
N GLY A 15 4.98 -4.11 -5.57
CA GLY A 15 6.16 -3.26 -5.68
C GLY A 15 6.57 -2.67 -4.33
N THR A 16 5.59 -2.25 -3.53
CA THR A 16 5.82 -1.75 -2.16
C THR A 16 6.42 -2.84 -1.28
N GLU A 17 5.87 -4.07 -1.30
CA GLU A 17 6.42 -5.22 -0.56
C GLU A 17 7.85 -5.57 -0.97
N ALA A 18 8.15 -5.56 -2.28
CA ALA A 18 9.51 -5.77 -2.77
C ALA A 18 10.47 -4.67 -2.31
N LEU A 19 10.02 -3.40 -2.34
CA LEU A 19 10.81 -2.26 -1.92
C LEU A 19 11.06 -2.29 -0.41
N THR A 20 10.05 -2.60 0.42
CA THR A 20 10.25 -2.75 1.87
C THR A 20 11.24 -3.85 2.18
N ALA A 21 11.18 -5.00 1.49
CA ALA A 21 12.15 -6.06 1.64
C ALA A 21 13.59 -5.59 1.33
N LEU A 22 13.79 -4.86 0.23
CA LEU A 22 15.09 -4.31 -0.14
C LEU A 22 15.61 -3.28 0.88
N VAL A 23 14.73 -2.37 1.33
CA VAL A 23 15.06 -1.37 2.35
C VAL A 23 15.45 -2.05 3.66
N LEU A 24 14.74 -3.11 4.07
CA LEU A 24 15.01 -3.81 5.33
C LEU A 24 16.32 -4.60 5.33
N GLN A 25 16.78 -5.09 4.17
CA GLN A 25 18.06 -5.79 4.06
C GLN A 25 19.26 -4.90 4.40
N ASN A 26 19.20 -3.62 4.04
CA ASN A 26 20.26 -2.65 4.34
C ASN A 26 19.64 -1.27 4.51
N TYR A 27 19.05 -1.05 5.70
CA TYR A 27 18.27 0.12 6.02
C TYR A 27 19.10 1.40 5.99
N SER A 28 18.53 2.44 5.39
CA SER A 28 18.98 3.83 5.52
C SER A 28 17.78 4.74 5.33
N ASN A 29 17.81 5.92 5.93
CA ASN A 29 16.73 6.90 5.81
C ASN A 29 16.48 7.29 4.35
N GLN A 30 17.54 7.43 3.54
CA GLN A 30 17.42 7.74 2.11
C GLN A 30 16.66 6.66 1.33
N LYS A 31 16.94 5.37 1.61
CA LYS A 31 16.21 4.27 0.95
C LYS A 31 14.77 4.16 1.46
N ALA A 32 14.53 4.39 2.75
CA ALA A 32 13.18 4.36 3.31
C ALA A 32 12.30 5.47 2.74
N GLU A 33 12.88 6.62 2.39
CA GLU A 33 12.18 7.74 1.78
C GLU A 33 11.57 7.40 0.40
N LEU A 34 12.09 6.38 -0.30
CA LEU A 34 11.48 5.87 -1.54
C LEU A 34 10.05 5.35 -1.34
N LEU A 35 9.67 4.99 -0.11
CA LEU A 35 8.32 4.55 0.24
C LEU A 35 7.35 5.74 0.42
N ARG A 36 7.85 6.98 0.51
CA ARG A 36 7.03 8.19 0.69
C ARG A 36 6.31 8.55 -0.60
N GLN A 37 5.19 7.87 -0.86
CA GLN A 37 4.38 8.06 -2.07
C GLN A 37 2.90 8.38 -1.73
N PRO A 38 2.62 9.43 -0.94
CA PRO A 38 1.26 9.72 -0.45
C PRO A 38 0.26 9.98 -1.59
N ALA A 39 0.71 10.62 -2.68
CA ALA A 39 -0.15 10.92 -3.83
C ALA A 39 -0.68 9.66 -4.54
N LEU A 40 0.07 8.55 -4.51
CA LEU A 40 -0.41 7.28 -5.06
C LEU A 40 -1.53 6.68 -4.19
N LEU A 41 -1.42 6.80 -2.87
CA LEU A 41 -2.49 6.37 -1.96
C LEU A 41 -3.77 7.18 -2.20
N ASP A 42 -3.65 8.50 -2.35
CA ASP A 42 -4.77 9.37 -2.72
C ASP A 42 -5.40 8.96 -4.05
N HIS A 43 -4.57 8.64 -5.04
CA HIS A 43 -5.03 8.15 -6.33
C HIS A 43 -5.86 6.87 -6.15
N PHE A 44 -5.30 5.84 -5.52
CA PHE A 44 -5.97 4.56 -5.37
C PHE A 44 -7.26 4.67 -4.54
N GLU A 45 -7.25 5.43 -3.45
CA GLU A 45 -8.44 5.65 -2.63
C GLU A 45 -9.58 6.29 -3.45
N LYS A 46 -9.27 7.33 -4.25
CA LYS A 46 -10.24 7.95 -5.17
C LYS A 46 -10.75 6.96 -6.22
N ARG A 47 -9.87 6.13 -6.80
CA ARG A 47 -10.28 5.12 -7.79
C ARG A 47 -11.20 4.08 -7.18
N LEU A 48 -10.90 3.58 -5.98
CA LEU A 48 -11.72 2.60 -5.27
C LEU A 48 -13.08 3.21 -4.86
N ALA A 49 -13.10 4.46 -4.39
CA ALA A 49 -14.34 5.16 -4.03
C ALA A 49 -15.27 5.39 -5.24
N GLY A 50 -14.71 5.60 -6.42
CA GLY A 50 -15.46 5.77 -7.68
C GLY A 50 -15.87 4.47 -8.39
N MET A 51 -15.64 3.28 -7.78
CA MET A 51 -16.11 2.01 -8.35
C MET A 51 -17.61 1.82 -8.11
N SER A 52 -18.21 0.91 -8.88
CA SER A 52 -19.61 0.53 -8.73
C SER A 52 -19.85 -0.22 -7.41
N ASP A 53 -21.07 -0.16 -6.90
CA ASP A 53 -21.43 -0.64 -5.55
C ASP A 53 -21.12 -2.12 -5.34
N ASP A 54 -21.36 -2.95 -6.36
CA ASP A 54 -21.04 -4.37 -6.39
C ASP A 54 -19.53 -4.63 -6.17
N ILE A 55 -18.67 -3.80 -6.76
CA ILE A 55 -17.22 -3.90 -6.57
C ILE A 55 -16.80 -3.32 -5.22
N ARG A 56 -17.36 -2.19 -4.80
CA ARG A 56 -17.01 -1.55 -3.52
C ARG A 56 -17.38 -2.40 -2.30
N THR A 57 -18.44 -3.19 -2.42
CA THR A 57 -18.90 -4.13 -1.38
C THR A 57 -18.18 -5.47 -1.43
N ASN A 58 -17.39 -5.74 -2.47
CA ASN A 58 -16.56 -6.93 -2.54
C ASN A 58 -15.58 -6.96 -1.35
N ARG A 59 -15.58 -8.07 -0.62
CA ARG A 59 -14.75 -8.26 0.60
C ARG A 59 -13.26 -7.96 0.37
N MET A 60 -12.72 -8.27 -0.80
CA MET A 60 -11.32 -8.00 -1.11
C MET A 60 -11.06 -6.51 -1.29
N VAL A 61 -11.97 -5.82 -1.98
CA VAL A 61 -11.87 -4.38 -2.22
C VAL A 61 -11.99 -3.60 -0.91
N VAL A 62 -12.88 -4.02 -0.01
CA VAL A 62 -12.97 -3.46 1.35
C VAL A 62 -11.63 -3.61 2.09
N ARG A 63 -11.06 -4.81 2.10
CA ARG A 63 -9.74 -5.05 2.72
C ARG A 63 -8.63 -4.21 2.12
N MET A 64 -8.63 -4.05 0.80
CA MET A 64 -7.66 -3.18 0.11
C MET A 64 -7.76 -1.73 0.58
N ARG A 65 -8.98 -1.19 0.74
CA ARG A 65 -9.21 0.15 1.26
C ARG A 65 -8.69 0.29 2.70
N GLU A 66 -9.05 -0.63 3.58
CA GLU A 66 -8.54 -0.68 4.96
C GLU A 66 -7.01 -0.76 5.01
N GLY A 67 -6.41 -1.52 4.09
CA GLY A 67 -4.97 -1.63 3.93
C GLY A 67 -4.30 -0.32 3.54
N ILE A 68 -4.86 0.39 2.55
CA ILE A 68 -4.39 1.72 2.13
C ILE A 68 -4.48 2.72 3.28
N GLU A 69 -5.59 2.72 4.02
CA GLU A 69 -5.79 3.58 5.20
C GLU A 69 -4.75 3.30 6.29
N LYS A 70 -4.37 2.04 6.50
CA LYS A 70 -3.29 1.65 7.44
C LYS A 70 -1.89 2.07 6.98
N ILE A 71 -1.59 1.96 5.68
CA ILE A 71 -0.27 2.34 5.14
C ILE A 71 -0.08 3.85 5.11
N ARG A 72 -1.15 4.62 4.86
CA ARG A 72 -1.13 6.08 4.74
C ARG A 72 -0.34 6.81 5.83
N PRO A 73 -0.62 6.65 7.13
CA PRO A 73 0.14 7.36 8.17
C PRO A 73 1.60 6.91 8.27
N LEU A 74 1.95 5.72 7.77
CA LEU A 74 3.32 5.20 7.81
C LEU A 74 4.20 5.83 6.73
N VAL A 75 3.64 6.12 5.56
CA VAL A 75 4.34 6.77 4.44
C VAL A 75 4.19 8.29 4.46
N ALA A 76 3.09 8.82 4.99
CA ALA A 76 2.78 10.26 5.00
C ALA A 76 3.02 10.92 6.37
N SER A 77 3.76 10.25 7.26
CA SER A 77 4.02 10.76 8.61
C SER A 77 4.68 12.14 8.59
N GLU A 78 4.25 13.00 9.51
CA GLU A 78 4.86 14.32 9.80
C GLU A 78 6.32 14.21 10.27
N ASP A 79 6.75 13.01 10.68
CA ASP A 79 8.16 12.74 10.92
C ASP A 79 8.96 12.98 9.63
N THR A 80 10.08 13.67 9.77
CA THR A 80 11.04 13.93 8.69
C THR A 80 11.57 12.63 8.06
N GLN A 81 11.42 11.46 8.70
CA GLN A 81 11.97 10.20 8.24
C GLN A 81 11.03 9.01 8.47
N ILE A 82 10.96 8.10 7.49
CA ILE A 82 10.30 6.80 7.63
C ILE A 82 11.24 5.86 8.37
N SER A 83 10.97 5.58 9.65
CA SER A 83 11.81 4.72 10.48
C SER A 83 11.79 3.25 10.03
N GLN A 84 12.83 2.48 10.37
CA GLN A 84 12.89 1.04 10.09
C GLN A 84 11.67 0.28 10.64
N LYS A 85 11.12 0.73 11.78
CA LYS A 85 9.89 0.16 12.35
C LYS A 85 8.70 0.38 11.41
N LYS A 86 8.51 1.59 10.89
CA LYS A 86 7.46 1.89 9.90
C LYS A 86 7.63 1.08 8.63
N VAL A 87 8.87 0.92 8.14
CA VAL A 87 9.15 0.06 6.96
C VAL A 87 8.70 -1.39 7.22
N LYS A 88 8.96 -1.95 8.40
CA LYS A 88 8.47 -3.30 8.78
C LYS A 88 6.95 -3.35 8.81
N GLU A 89 6.29 -2.35 9.39
CA GLU A 89 4.83 -2.28 9.45
C GLU A 89 4.20 -2.21 8.04
N ILE A 90 4.76 -1.40 7.13
CA ILE A 90 4.32 -1.34 5.73
C ILE A 90 4.48 -2.72 5.05
N SER A 91 5.60 -3.40 5.29
CA SER A 91 5.86 -4.75 4.75
C SER A 91 4.79 -5.74 5.20
N ILE A 92 4.50 -5.78 6.52
CA ILE A 92 3.51 -6.69 7.11
C ILE A 92 2.12 -6.45 6.50
N VAL A 93 1.67 -5.19 6.46
CA VAL A 93 0.35 -4.86 5.89
C VAL A 93 0.30 -5.25 4.40
N SER A 94 1.38 -5.01 3.65
CA SER A 94 1.44 -5.37 2.23
C SER A 94 1.38 -6.89 2.00
N GLU A 95 2.13 -7.67 2.78
CA GLU A 95 2.11 -9.13 2.73
C GLU A 95 0.75 -9.72 3.09
N GLU A 96 0.09 -9.20 4.13
CA GLU A 96 -1.24 -9.66 4.56
C GLU A 96 -2.28 -9.46 3.46
N LEU A 97 -2.26 -8.31 2.80
CA LEU A 97 -3.16 -7.98 1.69
C LEU A 97 -2.88 -8.87 0.46
N LEU A 98 -1.60 -9.09 0.12
CA LEU A 98 -1.21 -9.95 -1.00
C LEU A 98 -1.58 -11.42 -0.75
N LYS A 99 -1.39 -11.93 0.47
CA LYS A 99 -1.84 -13.28 0.87
C LYS A 99 -3.35 -13.45 0.75
N GLY A 100 -4.11 -12.37 0.94
CA GLY A 100 -5.54 -12.34 0.70
C GLY A 100 -5.92 -12.53 -0.76
N LEU A 101 -5.11 -12.02 -1.71
CA LEU A 101 -5.37 -12.06 -3.15
C LEU A 101 -5.04 -13.41 -3.81
N GLY A 102 -4.05 -14.13 -3.27
CA GLY A 102 -3.59 -15.41 -3.83
C GLY A 102 -4.33 -16.65 -3.31
N ARG A 103 -5.43 -16.48 -2.56
CA ARG A 103 -6.26 -17.57 -2.00
C ARG A 103 -7.65 -17.57 -2.62
#